data_AF-A0A536INZ8-F1
#
_entry.id   AF-A0A536INZ8-F1
#
_cell.length_a   1.000
_cell.length_b   1.000
_cell.length_c   1.000
_cell.angle_alpha   90.00
_cell.angle_beta   90.00
_cell.angle_gamma   90.00
#
_symmetry.space_group_name_H-M   'P 1'
#
loop_
_entity.id
_entity.type
_entity.pdbx_description
1 polymer ?
#
loop_
_entity_poly.entity_id
_entity_poly.type
_entity_poly.pdbx_seq_one_letter_code
_entity_poly.pdbx_strand_id
1 'polypeptide(L)'
;MRRTYRGANVEISFDLEQCIHVGECLRRLPETFALDRRPWISPDAVDADDVVAVVERCPSGALQYRRLDGGPDERAPNPAVVTPMRNGPLLVRGRVEVRREDGTVEVLPRAALCRCGSSANKPFCDNSHLRIAFRAPGELFRIELSPVRRAVDQPLDRARDPRGS
;
A
#
# COMPACT_ATOMS: atom_id res chain seq x y z
N MET A 1 -12.59 -0.82 -0.64
CA MET A 1 -13.02 0.07 -1.77
C MET A 1 -11.98 1.15 -2.02
N ARG A 2 -11.45 1.22 -3.24
CA ARG A 2 -10.42 2.19 -3.67
C ARG A 2 -11.03 3.58 -3.84
N ARG A 3 -10.51 4.58 -3.12
CA ARG A 3 -10.89 6.01 -3.22
C ARG A 3 -9.91 6.75 -4.13
N THR A 4 -10.38 7.74 -4.89
CA THR A 4 -9.56 8.57 -5.78
C THR A 4 -9.46 10.01 -5.29
N TYR A 5 -8.31 10.62 -5.52
CA TYR A 5 -7.96 11.99 -5.16
C TYR A 5 -7.34 12.63 -6.40
N ARG A 6 -8.10 13.50 -7.07
CA ARG A 6 -7.72 14.08 -8.35
C ARG A 6 -7.10 15.46 -8.15
N GLY A 7 -5.88 15.67 -8.64
CA GLY A 7 -5.25 16.98 -8.78
C GLY A 7 -5.25 17.47 -10.23
N ALA A 8 -4.43 18.49 -10.50
CA ALA A 8 -4.21 19.05 -11.83
C ALA A 8 -3.41 18.10 -12.73
N ASN A 9 -2.27 17.61 -12.24
CA ASN A 9 -1.30 16.84 -13.04
C ASN A 9 -1.27 15.34 -12.71
N VAL A 10 -1.86 14.93 -11.58
CA VAL A 10 -1.87 13.54 -11.14
C VAL A 10 -3.15 13.20 -10.38
N GLU A 11 -3.67 11.99 -10.60
CA GLU A 11 -4.73 11.39 -9.82
C GLU A 11 -4.14 10.27 -8.96
N ILE A 12 -4.34 10.32 -7.65
CA ILE A 12 -3.86 9.31 -6.71
C ILE A 12 -5.06 8.46 -6.29
N SER A 13 -4.90 7.15 -6.27
CA SER A 13 -5.91 6.23 -5.73
C SER A 13 -5.37 5.46 -4.52
N PHE A 14 -6.24 5.24 -3.53
CA PHE A 14 -5.91 4.58 -2.27
C PHE A 14 -6.92 3.51 -1.90
N ASP A 15 -6.45 2.31 -1.57
CA ASP A 15 -7.23 1.23 -0.98
C ASP A 15 -6.76 0.89 0.45
N LEU A 16 -7.60 1.21 1.44
CA LEU A 16 -7.31 0.95 2.85
C LEU A 16 -7.22 -0.55 3.18
N GLU A 17 -7.99 -1.39 2.48
CA GLU A 17 -8.03 -2.83 2.73
C GLU A 17 -6.74 -3.52 2.26
N GLN A 18 -6.07 -2.93 1.27
CA GLN A 18 -4.75 -3.37 0.77
C GLN A 18 -3.59 -2.69 1.51
N CYS A 19 -3.82 -1.65 2.31
CA CYS A 19 -2.75 -0.96 3.02
C CYS A 19 -2.18 -1.85 4.13
N ILE A 20 -0.87 -2.13 4.07
CA ILE A 20 -0.17 -2.87 5.13
C ILE A 20 0.52 -1.96 6.16
N HIS A 21 0.34 -0.64 6.07
CA HIS A 21 0.89 0.35 7.01
C HIS A 21 2.42 0.24 7.19
N VAL A 22 3.18 0.25 6.09
CA VAL A 22 4.64 0.43 6.17
C VAL A 22 5.06 1.90 6.35
N GLY A 23 4.16 2.84 6.03
CA GLY A 23 4.38 4.29 6.25
C GLY A 23 5.33 5.00 5.29
N GLU A 24 5.69 4.43 4.13
CA GLU A 24 6.50 5.13 3.11
C GLU A 24 5.88 6.47 2.68
N CYS A 25 4.55 6.54 2.49
CA CYS A 25 3.88 7.77 2.07
C CYS A 25 4.01 8.90 3.11
N LEU A 26 3.64 8.61 4.36
CA LEU A 26 3.69 9.59 5.47
C LEU A 26 5.11 10.07 5.73
N ARG A 27 6.09 9.18 5.62
CA ARG A 27 7.49 9.47 5.92
C ARG A 27 8.20 10.27 4.83
N ARG A 28 7.83 10.03 3.56
CA ARG A 28 8.56 10.55 2.40
C ARG A 28 7.96 11.83 1.83
N LEU A 29 6.66 12.06 2.01
CA LEU A 29 5.96 13.19 1.40
C LEU A 29 4.77 13.66 2.26
N PRO A 30 5.01 14.15 3.50
CA PRO A 30 3.96 14.63 4.39
C PRO A 30 3.15 15.81 3.82
N GLU A 31 3.72 16.57 2.88
CA GLU A 31 3.05 17.63 2.13
C GLU A 31 1.85 17.07 1.35
N THR A 32 1.97 15.87 0.76
CA THR A 32 0.91 15.17 0.04
C THR A 32 0.11 14.22 0.93
N PHE A 33 0.74 13.53 1.90
CA PHE A 33 0.10 12.51 2.73
C PHE A 33 0.15 12.86 4.23
N ALA A 34 -0.97 13.30 4.81
CA ALA A 34 -1.03 13.66 6.22
C ALA A 34 -2.34 13.19 6.89
N LEU A 35 -2.23 12.50 8.03
CA LEU A 35 -3.36 11.87 8.74
C LEU A 35 -4.22 12.87 9.54
N ASP A 36 -3.72 14.07 9.79
CA ASP A 36 -4.33 15.13 10.61
C ASP A 36 -5.20 16.11 9.81
N ARG A 37 -5.37 15.88 8.50
CA ARG A 37 -6.20 16.70 7.62
C ARG A 37 -7.15 15.87 6.75
N ARG A 38 -8.16 16.53 6.20
CA ARG A 38 -9.13 15.96 5.26
C ARG A 38 -9.26 16.86 4.02
N PRO A 39 -9.05 16.32 2.79
CA PRO A 39 -8.58 14.98 2.50
C PRO A 39 -7.14 14.74 2.99
N TRP A 40 -6.84 13.50 3.42
CA TRP A 40 -5.49 13.13 3.88
C TRP A 40 -4.46 13.09 2.74
N ILE A 41 -4.93 13.01 1.50
CA ILE A 41 -4.14 13.09 0.27
C ILE A 41 -4.42 14.44 -0.41
N SER A 42 -3.37 15.21 -0.68
CA SER A 42 -3.41 16.45 -1.47
C SER A 42 -2.48 16.31 -2.69
N PRO A 43 -3.01 15.92 -3.86
CA PRO A 43 -2.20 15.64 -5.05
C PRO A 43 -1.40 16.83 -5.58
N ASP A 44 -1.89 18.06 -5.37
CA ASP A 44 -1.28 19.29 -5.88
C ASP A 44 -0.34 19.97 -4.87
N ALA A 45 -0.02 19.29 -3.75
CA ALA A 45 0.86 19.87 -2.73
C ALA A 45 2.32 20.00 -3.18
N VAL A 46 2.74 19.16 -4.13
CA VAL A 46 4.08 19.16 -4.74
C VAL A 46 3.95 18.76 -6.22
N ASP A 47 5.07 18.77 -6.95
CA ASP A 47 5.10 18.34 -8.34
C ASP A 47 4.72 16.87 -8.54
N ALA A 48 4.08 16.57 -9.67
CA ALA A 48 3.58 15.22 -9.99
C ALA A 48 4.69 14.16 -9.97
N ASP A 49 5.92 14.52 -10.34
CA ASP A 49 7.07 13.62 -10.34
C ASP A 49 7.44 13.16 -8.92
N ASP A 50 7.39 14.05 -7.94
CA ASP A 50 7.66 13.73 -6.53
C ASP A 50 6.54 12.85 -5.95
N VAL A 51 5.29 13.15 -6.30
CA VAL A 51 4.13 12.34 -5.92
C VAL A 51 4.30 10.90 -6.40
N VAL A 52 4.56 10.70 -7.70
CA VAL A 52 4.62 9.34 -8.27
C VAL A 52 5.82 8.56 -7.73
N ALA A 53 6.97 9.22 -7.54
CA ALA A 53 8.16 8.60 -6.96
C ALA A 53 7.93 8.05 -5.54
N VAL A 54 6.99 8.64 -4.79
CA VAL A 54 6.60 8.18 -3.45
C VAL A 54 5.47 7.15 -3.50
N VAL A 55 4.47 7.33 -4.38
CA VAL A 55 3.41 6.33 -4.58
C VAL A 55 3.99 4.98 -4.97
N GLU A 56 4.99 4.95 -5.87
CA GLU A 56 5.65 3.72 -6.32
C GLU A 56 6.37 2.93 -5.21
N ARG A 57 6.66 3.59 -4.09
CA ARG A 57 7.30 2.97 -2.92
C ARG A 57 6.31 2.22 -2.03
N CYS A 58 5.01 2.36 -2.23
CA CYS A 58 3.99 1.67 -1.45
C CYS A 58 3.99 0.15 -1.74
N PRO A 59 4.61 -0.71 -0.91
CA PRO A 59 4.89 -2.09 -1.30
C PRO A 59 3.63 -2.94 -1.53
N SER A 60 2.49 -2.55 -0.96
CA SER A 60 1.25 -3.31 -1.09
C SER A 60 0.41 -2.95 -2.32
N GLY A 61 0.77 -1.90 -3.08
CA GLY A 61 -0.07 -1.40 -4.17
C GLY A 61 -1.34 -0.68 -3.70
N ALA A 62 -1.48 -0.45 -2.39
CA ALA A 62 -2.59 0.31 -1.82
C ALA A 62 -2.66 1.72 -2.40
N LEU A 63 -1.50 2.35 -2.65
CA LEU A 63 -1.40 3.59 -3.43
C LEU A 63 -1.03 3.26 -4.87
N GLN A 64 -1.76 3.90 -5.79
CA GLN A 64 -1.47 3.93 -7.23
C GLN A 64 -1.73 5.35 -7.75
N TYR A 65 -1.28 5.64 -8.97
CA TYR A 65 -1.52 6.92 -9.61
C TYR A 65 -1.87 6.76 -11.09
N ARG A 66 -2.43 7.83 -11.65
CA ARG A 66 -2.54 8.08 -13.08
C ARG A 66 -2.04 9.48 -13.40
N ARG A 67 -1.21 9.64 -14.42
CA ARG A 67 -0.73 10.95 -14.89
C ARG A 67 -1.82 11.64 -15.70
N LEU A 68 -2.04 12.92 -15.42
CA LEU A 68 -3.00 13.78 -16.14
C LEU A 68 -2.29 14.82 -17.01
N ASP A 69 -0.98 14.97 -16.84
CA ASP A 69 -0.08 15.86 -17.58
C ASP A 69 0.58 15.20 -18.81
N GLY A 70 0.19 13.97 -19.14
CA GLY A 70 0.78 13.19 -20.22
C GLY A 70 2.07 12.45 -19.85
N GLY A 71 2.50 12.50 -18.59
CA GLY A 71 3.59 11.65 -18.08
C GLY A 71 3.24 10.15 -18.12
N PRO A 72 4.22 9.26 -17.90
CA PRO A 72 3.98 7.82 -17.91
C PRO A 72 3.24 7.35 -16.65
N ASP A 73 2.23 6.51 -16.86
CA ASP A 73 1.62 5.72 -15.78
C ASP A 73 2.58 4.64 -15.26
N GLU A 74 2.27 4.14 -14.06
CA GLU A 74 3.10 3.15 -13.40
C GLU A 74 3.22 1.86 -14.23
N ARG A 75 4.46 1.43 -14.48
CA ARG A 75 4.75 0.19 -15.20
C ARG A 75 5.12 -0.92 -14.22
N ALA A 76 4.48 -2.08 -14.40
CA ALA A 76 4.83 -3.27 -13.66
C ALA A 76 6.25 -3.75 -14.02
N PRO A 77 7.15 -3.98 -13.04
CA PRO A 77 8.47 -4.54 -13.31
C PRO A 77 8.40 -5.91 -14.00
N ASN A 78 9.37 -6.20 -14.86
CA ASN A 78 9.54 -7.49 -15.53
C ASN A 78 11.05 -7.85 -15.55
N PRO A 79 11.48 -9.00 -15.01
CA PRO A 79 10.68 -10.08 -14.43
C PRO A 79 9.95 -9.67 -13.14
N ALA A 80 8.90 -10.40 -12.80
CA ALA A 80 8.26 -10.27 -11.49
C ALA A 80 9.21 -10.79 -10.40
N VAL A 81 9.34 -10.02 -9.32
CA VAL A 81 10.16 -10.35 -8.16
C VAL A 81 9.26 -10.59 -6.95
N VAL A 82 9.52 -11.67 -6.22
CA VAL A 82 8.80 -12.01 -4.98
C VAL A 82 9.79 -12.03 -3.82
N THR A 83 9.58 -11.14 -2.85
CA THR A 83 10.43 -11.01 -1.66
C THR A 83 9.64 -11.39 -0.41
N PRO A 84 9.98 -12.48 0.30
CA PRO A 84 9.37 -12.81 1.58
C PRO A 84 9.82 -11.80 2.65
N MET A 85 8.86 -11.11 3.26
CA MET A 85 9.14 -10.31 4.45
C MET A 85 9.22 -11.22 5.67
N ARG A 86 10.25 -11.05 6.51
CA ARG A 86 10.41 -11.79 7.77
C ARG A 86 9.15 -11.67 8.60
N ASN A 87 8.60 -12.81 9.05
CA ASN A 87 7.36 -12.87 9.84
C ASN A 87 6.14 -12.19 9.19
N GLY A 88 6.21 -11.91 7.89
CA GLY A 88 5.24 -11.08 7.18
C GLY A 88 4.84 -11.64 5.81
N PRO A 89 4.24 -10.80 4.96
CA PRO A 89 3.70 -11.19 3.66
C PRO A 89 4.77 -11.53 2.61
N LEU A 90 4.31 -11.99 1.45
CA LEU A 90 5.10 -11.98 0.22
C LEU A 90 4.92 -10.62 -0.46
N LEU A 91 6.00 -9.88 -0.65
CA LEU A 91 6.00 -8.63 -1.41
C LEU A 91 6.28 -8.96 -2.88
N VAL A 92 5.28 -8.78 -3.73
CA VAL A 92 5.39 -9.03 -5.17
C VAL A 92 5.55 -7.71 -5.90
N ARG A 93 6.56 -7.58 -6.75
CA ARG A 93 6.73 -6.46 -7.69
C ARG A 93 6.74 -7.03 -9.10
N GLY A 94 5.74 -6.68 -9.89
CA GLY A 94 5.51 -7.20 -11.24
C GLY A 94 4.03 -7.23 -11.59
N ARG A 95 3.66 -7.68 -12.78
CA ARG A 95 2.26 -7.73 -13.23
C ARG A 95 1.52 -8.83 -12.46
N VAL A 96 0.73 -8.46 -11.45
CA VAL A 96 -0.07 -9.37 -10.63
C VAL A 96 -1.54 -9.28 -11.06
N GLU A 97 -2.10 -10.39 -11.52
CA GLU A 97 -3.53 -10.52 -11.82
C GLU A 97 -4.21 -11.23 -10.65
N VAL A 98 -5.14 -10.55 -9.98
CA VAL A 98 -5.93 -11.10 -8.88
C VAL A 98 -7.36 -11.29 -9.35
N ARG A 99 -7.83 -12.53 -9.31
CA ARG A 99 -9.21 -12.90 -9.66
C ARG A 99 -10.00 -13.14 -8.38
N ARG A 100 -11.16 -12.51 -8.25
CA ARG A 100 -12.10 -12.67 -7.14
C ARG A 100 -13.22 -13.63 -7.52
N GLU A 101 -13.90 -14.16 -6.50
CA GLU A 101 -15.02 -15.11 -6.68
C GLU A 101 -16.22 -14.49 -7.41
N ASP A 102 -16.41 -13.17 -7.29
CA ASP A 102 -17.44 -12.42 -8.01
C ASP A 102 -17.11 -12.17 -9.49
N GLY A 103 -15.98 -12.68 -9.98
CA GLY A 103 -15.50 -12.51 -11.35
C GLY A 103 -14.67 -11.24 -11.58
N THR A 104 -14.51 -10.38 -10.56
CA THR A 104 -13.66 -9.19 -10.67
C THR A 104 -12.20 -9.57 -10.87
N VAL A 105 -11.54 -8.90 -11.80
CA VAL A 105 -10.10 -9.04 -12.05
C VAL A 105 -9.40 -7.72 -11.79
N GLU A 106 -8.49 -7.71 -10.82
CA GLU A 106 -7.61 -6.59 -10.53
C GLU A 106 -6.21 -6.86 -11.09
N VAL A 107 -5.65 -5.93 -11.85
CA VAL A 107 -4.26 -6.00 -12.34
C VAL A 107 -3.44 -4.94 -11.61
N LEU A 108 -2.42 -5.38 -10.87
CA LEU A 108 -1.59 -4.53 -10.03
C LEU A 108 -0.11 -4.65 -10.45
N PRO A 109 0.67 -3.56 -10.41
CA PRO A 109 2.12 -3.59 -10.65
C PRO A 109 2.93 -4.11 -9.44
N ARG A 110 2.27 -4.25 -8.29
CA ARG A 110 2.81 -4.82 -7.05
C ARG A 110 1.68 -5.17 -6.09
N ALA A 111 1.93 -6.09 -5.18
CA ALA A 111 0.99 -6.49 -4.14
C ALA A 111 1.71 -7.04 -2.90
N ALA A 112 1.08 -6.91 -1.73
CA ALA A 112 1.48 -7.64 -0.54
C ALA A 112 0.51 -8.82 -0.34
N LEU A 113 0.97 -10.04 -0.61
CA LEU A 113 0.14 -11.25 -0.54
C LEU A 113 0.26 -11.95 0.80
N CYS A 114 -0.84 -12.52 1.26
CA CYS A 114 -0.89 -13.26 2.52
C CYS A 114 0.02 -14.50 2.44
N ARG A 115 0.94 -14.60 3.39
CA ARG A 115 1.79 -15.78 3.59
C ARG A 115 1.37 -16.65 4.79
N CYS A 116 0.71 -16.03 5.76
CA CYS A 116 0.42 -16.66 7.05
C CYS A 116 -0.87 -17.51 7.08
N GLY A 117 -1.70 -17.44 6.04
CA GLY A 117 -2.99 -18.15 5.99
C GLY A 117 -4.17 -17.47 6.72
N SER A 118 -3.91 -16.54 7.65
CA SER A 118 -4.97 -15.97 8.50
C SER A 118 -5.58 -14.64 8.03
N SER A 119 -5.18 -14.11 6.87
CA SER A 119 -5.79 -12.86 6.34
C SER A 119 -7.29 -13.02 6.10
N ALA A 120 -8.09 -12.04 6.48
CA ALA A 120 -9.51 -11.92 6.14
C ALA A 120 -9.71 -11.29 4.75
N ASN A 121 -8.69 -10.64 4.18
CA ASN A 121 -8.72 -10.00 2.86
C ASN A 121 -7.91 -10.80 1.82
N LYS A 122 -8.10 -12.12 1.76
CA LYS A 122 -7.34 -12.97 0.82
C LYS A 122 -7.61 -12.53 -0.63
N PRO A 123 -6.60 -12.58 -1.52
CA PRO A 123 -5.24 -13.09 -1.30
C PRO A 123 -4.27 -12.09 -0.66
N PHE A 124 -4.71 -10.86 -0.36
CA PHE A 124 -3.86 -9.80 0.18
C PHE A 124 -3.55 -9.98 1.66
N CYS A 125 -2.46 -9.36 2.10
CA CYS A 125 -2.10 -9.24 3.51
C CYS A 125 -2.92 -8.13 4.17
N ASP A 126 -3.56 -8.46 5.29
CA ASP A 126 -4.30 -7.51 6.14
C ASP A 126 -3.59 -7.22 7.48
N ASN A 127 -2.36 -7.73 7.66
CA ASN A 127 -1.59 -7.76 8.90
C ASN A 127 -2.05 -8.75 10.00
N SER A 128 -2.95 -9.70 9.69
CA SER A 128 -3.33 -10.77 10.63
C SER A 128 -2.14 -11.63 11.11
N HIS A 129 -1.03 -11.63 10.36
CA HIS A 129 0.23 -12.28 10.77
C HIS A 129 0.79 -11.76 12.10
N LEU A 130 0.55 -10.48 12.44
CA LEU A 130 0.96 -9.88 13.71
C LEU A 130 0.15 -10.46 14.88
N ARG A 131 -1.17 -10.60 14.70
CA ARG A 131 -2.09 -11.14 15.72
C ARG A 131 -1.79 -12.60 16.08
N ILE A 132 -1.42 -13.41 15.09
CA ILE A 132 -1.13 -14.84 15.30
C ILE A 132 0.35 -15.10 15.60
N ALA A 133 1.17 -14.04 15.74
CA ALA A 133 2.61 -14.12 15.92
C ALA A 133 3.30 -15.05 14.88
N PHE A 134 2.91 -14.93 13.61
CA PHE A 134 3.45 -15.75 12.52
C PHE A 134 4.98 -15.65 12.46
N ARG A 135 5.66 -16.80 12.36
CA ARG A 135 7.12 -16.86 12.23
C ARG A 135 7.51 -17.57 10.96
N ALA A 136 8.32 -16.90 10.15
CA ALA A 136 8.94 -17.52 8.98
C ALA A 136 10.11 -16.67 8.48
N PRO A 137 11.13 -17.29 7.86
CA PRO A 137 12.28 -16.57 7.31
C PRO A 137 11.86 -15.56 6.25
N GLY A 138 12.73 -14.57 6.02
CA GLY A 138 12.54 -13.49 5.06
C GLY A 138 13.47 -12.31 5.34
N GLU A 139 13.37 -11.32 4.47
CA GLU A 139 14.10 -10.06 4.57
C GLU A 139 13.50 -9.15 5.63
N LEU A 140 14.36 -8.35 6.28
CA LEU A 140 13.91 -7.27 7.13
C LEU A 140 13.44 -6.12 6.25
N PHE A 141 12.21 -5.65 6.50
CA PHE A 141 11.64 -4.53 5.76
C PHE A 141 11.49 -3.34 6.70
N ARG A 142 11.89 -2.15 6.25
CA ARG A 142 11.72 -0.92 7.03
C ARG A 142 10.22 -0.61 7.15
N ILE A 143 9.77 -0.38 8.37
CA ILE A 143 8.41 0.03 8.69
C ILE A 143 8.51 1.29 9.52
N GLU A 144 7.80 2.33 9.07
CA GLU A 144 7.62 3.56 9.85
C GLU A 144 6.49 3.38 10.86
N LEU A 145 6.72 3.85 12.08
CA LEU A 145 5.69 3.85 13.11
C LEU A 145 4.68 4.97 12.83
N SER A 146 3.44 4.75 13.23
CA SER A 146 2.35 5.72 13.05
C SER A 146 1.36 5.58 14.19
N PRO A 147 0.40 6.52 14.37
CA PRO A 147 -0.66 6.38 15.36
C PRO A 147 -1.42 5.05 15.28
N VAL A 148 -1.49 4.46 14.08
CA VAL A 148 -2.15 3.17 13.78
C VAL A 148 -1.19 1.98 13.93
N ARG A 149 0.13 2.20 13.83
CA ARG A 149 1.19 1.19 13.98
C ARG A 149 2.21 1.63 15.02
N ARG A 150 1.92 1.34 16.29
CA ARG A 150 2.73 1.79 17.44
C ARG A 150 4.01 0.98 17.67
N ALA A 151 4.02 -0.27 17.21
CA ALA A 151 5.19 -1.14 17.21
C ALA A 151 5.16 -2.04 15.96
N VAL A 152 6.32 -2.57 15.59
CA VAL A 152 6.48 -3.38 14.36
C VAL A 152 5.77 -4.73 14.47
N ASP A 153 5.82 -5.33 15.65
CA ASP A 153 5.39 -6.70 15.99
C ASP A 153 4.05 -6.76 16.73
N GLN A 154 3.45 -5.61 17.04
CA GLN A 154 2.12 -5.56 17.67
C GLN A 154 1.00 -5.47 16.63
N PRO A 155 -0.19 -6.05 16.92
CA PRO A 155 -1.37 -5.88 16.08
C PRO A 155 -1.68 -4.41 15.77
N LEU A 156 -2.13 -4.16 14.53
CA LEU A 156 -2.64 -2.85 14.15
C LEU A 156 -4.03 -2.61 14.74
N ASP A 157 -4.27 -1.39 15.22
CA ASP A 157 -5.61 -0.92 15.58
C ASP A 157 -6.25 -0.23 14.37
N ARG A 158 -6.70 -1.03 13.38
CA ARG A 158 -7.34 -0.50 12.16
C ARG A 158 -8.60 0.32 12.44
N ALA A 159 -9.29 0.08 13.56
CA ALA A 159 -10.48 0.84 13.94
C ALA A 159 -10.16 2.30 14.27
N ARG A 160 -8.89 2.60 14.60
CA ARG A 160 -8.39 3.95 14.84
C ARG A 160 -7.77 4.61 13.62
N ASP A 161 -7.85 4.01 12.44
CA ASP A 161 -7.33 4.63 11.23
C ASP A 161 -8.21 5.82 10.80
N PRO A 162 -7.71 7.07 10.83
CA PRO A 162 -8.51 8.25 10.47
C PRO A 162 -8.91 8.28 8.99
N ARG A 163 -8.34 7.40 8.15
CA ARG A 163 -8.66 7.26 6.73
C ARG A 163 -9.90 6.39 6.47
N GLY A 164 -10.33 5.60 7.46
CA GLY A 164 -11.48 4.69 7.37
C GLY A 164 -12.84 5.37 7.53
N SER A 165 -12.88 6.46 8.30
CA SER A 165 -14.03 7.37 8.43
C SER A 165 -14.13 8.31 7.23
#